data_AF-A0A7V4FZW6-F1
#
_entry.id   AF-A0A7V4FZW6-F1
#
_cell.length_a   1.000
_cell.length_b   1.000
_cell.length_c   1.000
_cell.angle_alpha   90.00
_cell.angle_beta   90.00
_cell.angle_gamma   90.00
#
_symmetry.space_group_name_H-M   'P 1'
#
loop_
_entity.id
_entity.type
_entity.pdbx_description
1 polymer ?
#
loop_
_entity_poly.entity_id
_entity_poly.type
_entity_poly.pdbx_seq_one_letter_code
_entity_poly.pdbx_strand_id
1 'polypeptide(L)'
;MSSEGEGKKPGLGQEIPEVLPLLPVRDLVVFPYMIAPLRVSRPISLDAVHVALGNEQRLCFIVAQRDSGEEDPKPHSLYRTGTVGIIMRMRKLSDGGLKILIQGLCRARIQRFIAEQPSYRVRLDILEETTPAPTVEMEALARSVKQNVERVAELGRTVQPELALVLQNVDEPGRMADLVASNLSLKLADAQAILETDDPVQRLAKVNQALENEIGILEVQNQIQSRAKEEMSKTQRDYYLREQLRQIRHELGDADSFRDEIDDLRQKVQAGGLSAEARAEADKQLRRLELMSPESAEASVVRSYLDTLVELPWKEPGPDPVDLRAARAVLDEDHYNLDH
;
A
#
# COMPACT_ATOMS: atom_id res chain seq x y z
N MET A 1 -0.23 0.94 60.57
CA MET A 1 0.67 -0.17 60.17
C MET A 1 0.15 -0.64 58.84
N SER A 2 0.88 -0.29 57.80
CA SER A 2 0.48 -0.34 56.40
C SER A 2 0.39 -1.78 55.91
N SER A 3 -0.71 -2.11 55.23
CA SER A 3 -0.92 -3.38 54.55
C SER A 3 -0.09 -3.42 53.27
N GLU A 4 1.01 -4.16 53.30
CA GLU A 4 1.82 -4.51 52.15
C GLU A 4 1.13 -5.60 51.30
N GLY A 5 1.21 -5.43 49.98
CA GLY A 5 1.49 -6.53 49.07
C GLY A 5 0.32 -7.37 48.56
N GLU A 6 -0.49 -6.81 47.65
CA GLU A 6 -1.18 -7.62 46.64
C GLU A 6 -0.72 -7.20 45.24
N GLY A 7 0.47 -7.67 44.87
CA GLY A 7 0.91 -7.71 43.48
C GLY A 7 0.95 -9.17 43.02
N LYS A 8 -0.03 -9.62 42.24
CA LYS A 8 0.12 -10.89 41.49
C LYS A 8 -0.82 -11.06 40.27
N LYS A 9 -0.26 -10.69 39.10
CA LYS A 9 -0.14 -11.40 37.79
C LYS A 9 -1.40 -11.83 36.98
N PRO A 10 -1.32 -12.00 35.61
CA PRO A 10 -0.15 -12.57 34.90
C PRO A 10 0.19 -12.12 33.45
N GLY A 11 1.48 -12.32 33.12
CA GLY A 11 2.04 -12.41 31.78
C GLY A 11 3.57 -12.36 31.81
N LEU A 12 4.23 -13.49 32.06
CA LEU A 12 5.68 -13.64 32.39
C LEU A 12 6.08 -13.26 33.82
N GLY A 13 7.11 -13.92 34.33
CA GLY A 13 7.51 -13.92 35.74
C GLY A 13 7.94 -12.58 36.35
N GLN A 14 7.90 -11.46 35.62
CA GLN A 14 8.59 -10.21 35.99
C GLN A 14 7.68 -9.23 36.74
N GLU A 15 8.22 -8.65 37.82
CA GLU A 15 7.66 -7.45 38.44
C GLU A 15 7.96 -6.24 37.53
N ILE A 16 6.92 -5.53 37.11
CA ILE A 16 7.07 -4.34 36.27
C ILE A 16 7.45 -3.17 37.18
N PRO A 17 8.59 -2.50 36.94
CA PRO A 17 8.96 -1.31 37.70
C PRO A 17 7.91 -0.20 37.52
N GLU A 18 7.63 0.56 38.59
CA GLU A 18 6.73 1.72 38.51
C GLU A 18 7.18 2.74 37.47
N VAL A 19 8.51 2.83 37.24
CA VAL A 19 9.15 3.82 36.38
C VAL A 19 9.87 3.14 35.24
N LEU A 20 9.46 3.45 34.02
CA LEU A 20 10.10 2.93 32.81
C LEU A 20 10.55 4.06 31.87
N PRO A 21 11.61 3.84 31.07
CA PRO A 21 11.92 4.70 29.95
C PRO A 21 10.79 4.61 28.92
N LEU A 22 10.36 5.76 28.41
CA LEU A 22 9.31 5.85 27.40
C LEU A 22 9.94 5.87 26.00
N LEU A 23 9.43 5.00 25.13
CA LEU A 23 9.81 4.87 23.74
C LEU A 23 8.66 5.37 22.84
N PRO A 24 8.76 6.58 22.28
CA PRO A 24 7.79 7.08 21.31
C PRO A 24 7.91 6.32 19.99
N VAL A 25 6.79 5.83 19.47
CA VAL A 25 6.71 5.16 18.15
C VAL A 25 5.78 5.91 17.20
N ARG A 26 6.11 5.90 15.91
CA ARG A 26 5.30 6.52 14.85
C ARG A 26 4.44 5.48 14.15
N ASP A 27 3.24 5.89 13.76
CA ASP A 27 2.32 5.14 12.88
C ASP A 27 2.01 3.70 13.32
N LEU A 28 2.24 3.37 14.59
CA LEU A 28 2.06 2.02 15.14
C LEU A 28 1.64 2.08 16.60
N VAL A 29 0.59 1.32 16.92
CA VAL A 29 0.20 0.99 18.28
C VAL A 29 0.65 -0.44 18.56
N VAL A 30 1.45 -0.63 19.61
CA VAL A 30 1.90 -1.98 20.01
C VAL A 30 0.89 -2.55 20.99
N PHE A 31 0.27 -3.68 20.64
CA PHE A 31 -0.64 -4.40 21.53
C PHE A 31 0.11 -5.39 22.44
N PRO A 32 -0.49 -5.81 23.57
CA PRO A 32 -0.02 -6.99 24.31
C PRO A 32 0.17 -8.20 23.37
N TYR A 33 1.18 -9.02 23.66
CA TYR A 33 1.60 -10.20 22.88
C TYR A 33 2.17 -9.91 21.49
N MET A 34 2.01 -8.70 20.96
CA MET A 34 2.53 -8.31 19.64
C MET A 34 4.06 -8.33 19.64
N ILE A 35 4.64 -9.01 18.65
CA ILE A 35 6.08 -8.94 18.36
C ILE A 35 6.29 -8.02 17.16
N ALA A 36 6.90 -6.85 17.39
CA ALA A 36 7.07 -5.83 16.36
C ALA A 36 8.56 -5.47 16.17
N PRO A 37 9.07 -5.48 14.92
CA PRO A 37 10.38 -4.91 14.63
C PRO A 37 10.29 -3.38 14.56
N LEU A 38 11.09 -2.67 15.34
CA LEU A 38 11.16 -1.21 15.32
C LEU A 38 12.55 -0.74 14.87
N ARG A 39 12.57 0.32 14.05
CA ARG A 39 13.79 1.07 13.74
C ARG A 39 13.82 2.32 14.60
N VAL A 40 14.93 2.50 15.32
CA VAL A 40 15.13 3.58 16.27
C VAL A 40 16.39 4.35 15.85
N SER A 41 16.26 5.63 15.55
CA SER A 41 17.37 6.48 15.10
C SER A 41 17.49 7.80 15.86
N ARG A 42 16.42 8.23 16.54
CA ARG A 42 16.38 9.52 17.26
C ARG A 42 17.15 9.44 18.57
N PRO A 43 17.88 10.49 18.97
CA PRO A 43 18.63 10.51 20.22
C PRO A 43 17.79 10.12 21.45
N ILE A 44 16.59 10.70 21.59
CA ILE A 44 15.69 10.44 22.73
C ILE A 44 15.24 8.97 22.80
N SER A 45 15.00 8.36 21.63
CA SER A 45 14.56 6.97 21.52
C SER A 45 15.72 5.98 21.67
N LEU A 46 16.90 6.33 21.16
CA LEU A 46 18.13 5.56 21.34
C LEU A 46 18.49 5.49 22.82
N ASP A 47 18.43 6.61 23.53
CA ASP A 47 18.66 6.67 24.97
C ASP A 47 17.64 5.81 25.74
N ALA A 48 16.35 5.92 25.42
CA ALA A 48 15.32 5.09 26.04
C ALA A 48 15.59 3.58 25.87
N VAL A 49 16.05 3.17 24.68
CA VAL A 49 16.45 1.78 24.39
C VAL A 49 17.70 1.38 25.18
N HIS A 50 18.71 2.25 25.27
CA HIS A 50 19.92 1.97 26.04
C HIS A 50 19.63 1.84 27.54
N VAL A 51 18.80 2.72 28.09
CA VAL A 51 18.32 2.66 29.47
C VAL A 51 17.58 1.35 29.72
N ALA A 52 16.65 0.98 28.84
CA ALA A 52 15.90 -0.27 28.96
C ALA A 52 16.84 -1.47 28.97
N LEU A 53 17.78 -1.54 28.02
CA LEU A 53 18.76 -2.63 27.91
C LEU A 53 19.77 -2.70 29.06
N GLY A 54 20.03 -1.57 29.73
CA GLY A 54 20.87 -1.51 30.92
C GLY A 54 20.24 -2.14 32.16
N ASN A 55 18.91 -2.31 32.17
CA ASN A 55 18.19 -3.01 33.22
C ASN A 55 18.06 -4.51 32.89
N GLU A 56 18.14 -5.39 33.90
CA GLU A 56 18.05 -6.84 33.70
C GLU A 56 16.78 -7.29 32.98
N GLN A 57 15.67 -6.59 33.22
CA GLN A 57 14.36 -6.92 32.68
C GLN A 57 14.15 -6.45 31.23
N ARG A 58 14.95 -5.51 30.74
CA ARG A 58 14.87 -4.95 29.36
C ARG A 58 13.51 -4.36 29.00
N LEU A 59 12.82 -3.79 29.99
CA LEU A 59 11.50 -3.21 29.85
C LEU A 59 11.55 -1.75 29.41
N CYS A 60 10.61 -1.38 28.55
CA CYS A 60 10.34 0.00 28.16
C CYS A 60 8.82 0.20 28.03
N PHE A 61 8.38 1.45 28.10
CA PHE A 61 6.99 1.79 27.89
C PHE A 61 6.80 2.40 26.50
N ILE A 62 6.00 1.75 25.67
CA ILE A 62 5.87 2.09 24.26
C ILE A 62 4.57 2.86 24.06
N VAL A 63 4.66 4.01 23.41
CA VAL A 63 3.55 4.92 23.21
C VAL A 63 3.55 5.46 21.80
N ALA A 64 2.37 5.45 21.16
CA ALA A 64 2.20 6.06 19.86
C ALA A 64 2.26 7.60 19.93
N GLN A 65 2.83 8.21 18.89
CA GLN A 65 2.73 9.65 18.65
C GLN A 65 1.39 9.97 18.01
N ARG A 66 0.76 11.09 18.39
CA ARG A 66 -0.47 11.58 17.77
C ARG A 66 -0.21 12.13 16.37
N ASP A 67 0.92 12.80 16.21
CA ASP A 67 1.41 13.35 14.94
C ASP A 67 2.72 12.64 14.58
N SER A 68 2.73 11.90 13.47
CA SER A 68 3.92 11.20 12.98
C SER A 68 4.91 12.11 12.27
N GLY A 69 4.57 13.37 11.99
CA GLY A 69 5.48 14.37 11.42
C GLY A 69 6.47 14.95 12.44
N GLU A 70 6.15 14.95 13.73
CA GLU A 70 6.99 15.57 14.76
C GLU A 70 8.25 14.74 15.02
N GLU A 71 9.45 15.34 14.90
CA GLU A 71 10.72 14.67 15.15
C GLU A 71 11.02 14.47 16.62
N ASP A 72 10.81 15.49 17.45
CA ASP A 72 10.99 15.41 18.89
C ASP A 72 9.64 15.55 19.59
N PRO A 73 8.90 14.44 19.80
CA PRO A 73 7.54 14.51 20.30
C PRO A 73 7.54 15.04 21.73
N LYS A 74 6.80 16.12 21.95
CA LYS A 74 6.53 16.65 23.29
C LYS A 74 5.53 15.77 24.04
N PRO A 75 5.48 15.85 25.39
CA PRO A 75 4.54 15.05 26.19
C PRO A 75 3.07 15.16 25.76
N HIS A 76 2.64 16.32 25.26
CA HIS A 76 1.26 16.54 24.78
C HIS A 76 0.97 15.88 23.42
N SER A 77 1.99 15.60 22.63
CA SER A 77 1.89 14.96 21.31
C SER A 77 1.89 13.43 21.41
N LEU A 78 2.02 12.89 22.62
CA LEU A 78 2.00 11.45 22.89
C LEU A 78 0.61 11.03 23.37
N TYR A 79 0.22 9.80 23.06
CA TYR A 79 -0.89 9.18 23.77
C TYR A 79 -0.51 8.89 25.23
N ARG A 80 -1.51 8.80 26.12
CA ARG A 80 -1.25 8.48 27.53
C ARG A 80 -1.32 6.99 27.82
N THR A 81 -2.12 6.25 27.07
CA THR A 81 -2.20 4.79 27.18
C THR A 81 -1.26 4.18 26.15
N GLY A 82 -0.48 3.20 26.61
CA GLY A 82 0.50 2.50 25.81
C GLY A 82 0.69 1.09 26.34
N THR A 83 1.78 0.46 25.92
CA THR A 83 2.06 -0.93 26.25
C THR A 83 3.45 -1.04 26.86
N VAL A 84 3.54 -1.71 28.00
CA VAL A 84 4.82 -2.15 28.55
C VAL A 84 5.34 -3.26 27.65
N GLY A 85 6.55 -3.10 27.14
CA GLY A 85 7.17 -4.07 26.24
C GLY A 85 8.59 -4.44 26.65
N ILE A 86 8.98 -5.66 26.30
CA ILE A 86 10.34 -6.16 26.50
C ILE A 86 11.12 -6.10 25.19
N ILE A 87 12.36 -5.61 25.25
CA ILE A 87 13.29 -5.62 24.12
C ILE A 87 13.93 -7.01 24.03
N MET A 88 13.45 -7.82 23.09
CA MET A 88 13.92 -9.19 22.90
C MET A 88 15.32 -9.21 22.27
N ARG A 89 15.52 -8.41 21.22
CA ARG A 89 16.76 -8.38 20.43
C ARG A 89 17.06 -6.97 19.95
N MET A 90 18.35 -6.67 19.76
CA MET A 90 18.82 -5.40 19.21
C MET A 90 19.98 -5.66 18.24
N ARG A 91 19.99 -4.92 17.13
CA ARG A 91 21.10 -4.87 16.17
C ARG A 91 21.41 -3.43 15.83
N LYS A 92 22.69 -3.08 15.87
CA LYS A 92 23.17 -1.79 15.35
C LYS A 92 23.14 -1.79 13.83
N LEU A 93 22.69 -0.69 13.25
CA LEU A 93 22.71 -0.41 11.82
C LEU A 93 23.98 0.39 11.48
N SER A 94 24.36 0.42 10.21
CA SER A 94 25.55 1.14 9.71
C SER A 94 25.43 2.66 9.82
N ASP A 95 24.21 3.18 9.94
CA ASP A 95 23.88 4.61 10.08
C ASP A 95 23.88 5.10 11.54
N GLY A 96 24.25 4.24 12.50
CA GLY A 96 24.20 4.56 13.93
C GLY A 96 22.84 4.33 14.59
N GLY A 97 21.81 3.97 13.82
CA GLY A 97 20.51 3.57 14.36
C GLY A 97 20.51 2.16 14.95
N LEU A 98 19.41 1.81 15.60
CA LEU A 98 19.13 0.47 16.13
C LEU A 98 17.92 -0.13 15.43
N LYS A 99 18.02 -1.42 15.08
CA LYS A 99 16.87 -2.26 14.77
C LYS A 99 16.61 -3.13 15.99
N ILE A 100 15.47 -2.94 16.64
CA ILE A 100 15.05 -3.71 17.81
C ILE A 100 13.86 -4.61 17.48
N LEU A 101 13.74 -5.72 18.18
CA LEU A 101 12.55 -6.56 18.19
C LEU A 101 11.95 -6.48 19.60
N ILE A 102 10.72 -5.99 19.69
CA ILE A 102 10.01 -5.81 20.95
C ILE A 102 8.84 -6.78 21.05
N GLN A 103 8.48 -7.17 22.26
CA GLN A 103 7.25 -7.90 22.57
C GLN A 103 6.41 -7.11 23.55
N GLY A 104 5.16 -6.82 23.21
CA GLY A 104 4.20 -6.21 24.12
C GLY A 104 3.80 -7.18 25.23
N LEU A 105 3.71 -6.70 26.47
CA LEU A 105 3.38 -7.51 27.64
C LEU A 105 2.00 -7.18 28.18
N CYS A 106 1.77 -5.93 28.58
CA CYS A 106 0.51 -5.49 29.16
C CYS A 106 0.27 -3.99 28.91
N ARG A 107 -0.97 -3.57 29.06
CA ARG A 107 -1.38 -2.17 28.90
C ARG A 107 -1.08 -1.38 30.16
N ALA A 108 -0.66 -0.13 30.00
CA ALA A 108 -0.46 0.80 31.11
C ALA A 108 -0.75 2.24 30.67
N ARG A 109 -1.02 3.11 31.64
CA ARG A 109 -1.30 4.53 31.44
C ARG A 109 -0.24 5.39 32.11
N ILE A 110 0.16 6.47 31.45
CA ILE A 110 1.09 7.46 32.03
C ILE A 110 0.37 8.19 33.16
N GLN A 111 0.83 7.95 34.38
CA GLN A 111 0.43 8.74 35.54
C GLN A 111 1.08 10.12 35.48
N ARG A 112 2.42 10.15 35.33
CA ARG A 112 3.20 11.40 35.22
C ARG A 112 4.57 11.19 34.58
N PHE A 113 5.11 12.26 34.00
CA PHE A 113 6.49 12.35 33.55
C PHE A 113 7.40 12.70 34.75
N ILE A 114 8.51 11.97 34.89
CA ILE A 114 9.50 12.12 35.97
C ILE A 114 10.74 12.86 35.48
N ALA A 115 11.17 12.56 34.26
CA ALA A 115 12.29 13.20 33.59
C ALA A 115 11.99 13.31 32.10
N GLU A 116 12.53 14.34 31.45
CA GLU A 116 12.37 14.58 30.00
C GLU A 116 13.65 14.32 29.20
N GLN A 117 14.81 14.50 29.83
CA GLN A 117 16.12 14.27 29.22
C GLN A 117 16.95 13.31 30.06
N PRO A 118 17.86 12.51 29.45
CA PRO A 118 18.10 12.39 28.00
C PRO A 118 16.99 11.62 27.25
N SER A 119 16.14 10.91 27.97
CA SER A 119 14.88 10.33 27.50
C SER A 119 13.76 10.54 28.51
N TYR A 120 12.52 10.45 28.05
CA TYR A 120 11.37 10.50 28.93
C TYR A 120 11.39 9.31 29.89
N ARG A 121 11.26 9.59 31.19
CA ARG A 121 10.92 8.58 32.21
C ARG A 121 9.54 8.86 32.74
N VAL A 122 8.71 7.83 32.81
CA VAL A 122 7.32 7.96 33.22
C VAL A 122 7.00 7.01 34.34
N ARG A 123 6.17 7.47 35.28
CA ARG A 123 5.47 6.58 36.21
C ARG A 123 4.21 6.05 35.54
N LEU A 124 3.98 4.75 35.68
CA LEU A 124 2.89 4.03 35.04
C LEU A 124 1.86 3.55 36.06
N ASP A 125 0.59 3.62 35.66
CA ASP A 125 -0.49 2.86 36.26
C ASP A 125 -0.76 1.65 35.34
N ILE A 126 -0.53 0.43 35.83
CA ILE A 126 -0.80 -0.80 35.07
C ILE A 126 -2.32 -0.95 34.97
N LEU A 127 -2.82 -1.18 33.76
CA LEU A 127 -4.25 -1.38 33.55
C LEU A 127 -4.58 -2.85 33.82
N GLU A 128 -5.05 -3.14 35.03
CA GLU A 128 -5.51 -4.45 35.42
C GLU A 128 -6.82 -4.80 34.70
N GLU A 129 -6.91 -6.04 34.22
CA GLU A 129 -8.11 -6.51 33.54
C GLU A 129 -8.97 -7.29 34.51
N THR A 130 -10.20 -6.82 34.71
CA THR A 130 -11.22 -7.64 35.37
C THR A 130 -11.85 -8.54 34.32
N THR A 131 -11.70 -9.86 34.47
CA THR A 131 -12.42 -10.82 33.62
C THR A 131 -13.86 -10.93 34.14
N PRO A 132 -14.86 -10.42 33.41
CA PRO A 132 -16.25 -10.57 33.83
C PRO A 132 -16.67 -12.04 33.81
N ALA A 133 -17.71 -12.37 34.58
CA ALA A 133 -18.32 -13.70 34.50
C ALA A 133 -18.80 -13.98 33.07
N PRO A 134 -18.60 -15.20 32.55
CA PRO A 134 -19.00 -15.54 31.18
C PRO A 134 -20.52 -15.39 31.03
N THR A 135 -20.93 -14.76 29.92
CA THR A 135 -22.32 -14.61 29.51
C THR A 135 -22.52 -15.21 28.13
N VAL A 136 -23.76 -15.54 27.77
CA VAL A 136 -24.10 -16.11 26.46
C VAL A 136 -23.70 -15.15 25.33
N GLU A 137 -23.88 -13.85 25.55
CA GLU A 137 -23.50 -12.79 24.63
C GLU A 137 -21.98 -12.73 24.42
N MET A 138 -21.19 -12.87 25.49
CA MET A 138 -19.72 -12.91 25.40
C MET A 138 -19.24 -14.15 24.62
N GLU A 139 -19.84 -15.32 24.86
CA GLU A 139 -19.51 -16.53 24.11
C GLU A 139 -19.86 -16.38 22.61
N ALA A 140 -21.02 -15.80 22.30
CA ALA A 140 -21.43 -15.54 20.92
C ALA A 140 -20.46 -14.58 20.22
N LEU A 141 -20.05 -13.51 20.89
CA LEU A 141 -19.06 -12.56 20.38
C LEU A 141 -17.70 -13.24 20.14
N ALA A 142 -17.22 -14.04 21.10
CA ALA A 142 -15.97 -14.78 20.96
C ALA A 142 -16.01 -15.77 19.78
N ARG A 143 -17.13 -16.47 19.58
CA ARG A 143 -17.32 -17.34 18.40
C ARG A 143 -17.30 -16.55 17.09
N SER A 144 -17.98 -15.40 17.05
CA SER A 144 -17.99 -14.52 15.88
C SER A 144 -16.59 -14.02 15.53
N VAL A 145 -15.80 -13.62 16.53
CA VAL A 145 -14.41 -13.20 16.32
C VAL A 145 -13.56 -14.33 15.75
N LYS A 146 -13.65 -15.55 16.31
CA LYS A 146 -12.91 -16.72 15.79
C LYS A 146 -13.26 -17.00 14.32
N GLN A 147 -14.55 -16.99 13.97
CA GLN A 147 -15.02 -17.17 12.59
C GLN A 147 -14.55 -16.06 11.65
N ASN A 148 -14.58 -14.81 12.10
CA ASN A 148 -14.13 -13.67 11.31
C ASN A 148 -12.61 -13.71 11.06
N VAL A 149 -11.81 -14.14 12.05
CA VAL A 149 -10.36 -14.34 11.86
C VAL A 149 -10.08 -15.43 10.82
N GLU A 150 -10.80 -16.56 10.87
CA GLU A 150 -10.69 -17.62 9.87
C GLU A 150 -11.04 -17.10 8.47
N ARG A 151 -12.14 -16.35 8.34
CA ARG A 151 -12.56 -15.76 7.07
C ARG A 151 -11.54 -14.77 6.50
N VAL A 152 -10.92 -13.94 7.34
CA VAL A 152 -9.84 -13.04 6.92
C VAL A 152 -8.63 -13.83 6.39
N ALA A 153 -8.28 -14.95 7.03
CA ALA A 153 -7.20 -15.81 6.57
C ALA A 153 -7.52 -16.47 5.21
N GLU A 154 -8.76 -16.95 5.02
CA GLU A 154 -9.23 -17.53 3.76
C GLU A 154 -9.23 -16.53 2.59
N LEU A 155 -9.53 -15.26 2.87
CA LEU A 155 -9.54 -14.19 1.88
C LEU A 155 -8.13 -13.75 1.43
N GLY A 156 -7.08 -14.43 1.90
CA GLY A 156 -5.71 -14.29 1.40
C GLY A 156 -4.84 -13.34 2.22
N ARG A 157 -5.33 -12.83 3.35
CA ARG A 157 -4.52 -12.03 4.27
C ARG A 157 -3.58 -12.95 5.04
N THR A 158 -2.30 -12.59 5.11
CA THR A 158 -1.30 -13.36 5.87
C THR A 158 -1.55 -13.20 7.37
N VAL A 159 -2.34 -14.14 7.91
CA VAL A 159 -2.47 -14.34 9.35
C VAL A 159 -1.42 -15.36 9.78
N GLN A 160 -0.77 -15.16 10.93
CA GLN A 160 0.16 -16.15 11.46
C GLN A 160 -0.59 -17.48 11.69
N PRO A 161 -0.15 -18.62 11.15
CA PRO A 161 -0.86 -19.90 11.29
C PRO A 161 -1.10 -20.30 12.76
N GLU A 162 -0.19 -19.89 13.64
CA GLU A 162 -0.25 -20.14 15.08
C GLU A 162 -1.38 -19.35 15.76
N LEU A 163 -1.83 -18.22 15.20
CA LEU A 163 -2.87 -17.39 15.81
C LEU A 163 -4.19 -18.15 15.94
N ALA A 164 -4.62 -18.87 14.91
CA ALA A 164 -5.87 -19.64 14.94
C ALA A 164 -5.85 -20.70 16.05
N LEU A 165 -4.72 -21.40 16.21
CA LEU A 165 -4.53 -22.41 17.26
C LEU A 165 -4.53 -21.80 18.67
N VAL A 166 -3.91 -20.63 18.84
CA VAL A 166 -3.92 -19.92 20.12
C VAL A 166 -5.34 -19.45 20.46
N LEU A 167 -6.06 -18.87 19.50
CA LEU A 167 -7.42 -18.36 19.70
C LEU A 167 -8.43 -19.47 20.05
N GLN A 168 -8.21 -20.71 19.62
CA GLN A 168 -9.06 -21.84 20.03
C GLN A 168 -9.05 -22.05 21.54
N ASN A 169 -7.92 -21.78 22.21
CA ASN A 169 -7.70 -22.03 23.64
C ASN A 169 -7.78 -20.76 24.52
N VAL A 170 -8.17 -19.62 23.95
CA VAL A 170 -8.34 -18.36 24.68
C VAL A 170 -9.83 -18.09 24.86
N ASP A 171 -10.25 -18.01 26.13
CA ASP A 171 -11.62 -17.68 26.53
C ASP A 171 -11.75 -16.26 27.11
N GLU A 172 -10.62 -15.65 27.46
CA GLU A 172 -10.57 -14.29 28.01
C GLU A 172 -10.79 -13.23 26.91
N PRO A 173 -11.84 -12.39 26.98
CA PRO A 173 -12.18 -11.47 25.90
C PRO A 173 -11.10 -10.39 25.67
N GLY A 174 -10.47 -9.89 26.74
CA GLY A 174 -9.40 -8.90 26.64
C GLY A 174 -8.17 -9.44 25.91
N ARG A 175 -7.73 -10.63 26.31
CA ARG A 175 -6.61 -11.35 25.67
C ARG A 175 -6.91 -11.69 24.21
N MET A 176 -8.13 -12.13 23.91
CA MET A 176 -8.56 -12.39 22.54
C MET A 176 -8.52 -11.10 21.69
N ALA A 177 -9.03 -10.00 22.23
CA ALA A 177 -9.03 -8.70 21.55
C ALA A 177 -7.60 -8.25 21.21
N ASP A 178 -6.67 -8.36 22.17
CA ASP A 178 -5.28 -7.92 21.97
C ASP A 178 -4.52 -8.80 20.97
N LEU A 179 -4.73 -10.13 21.04
CA LEU A 179 -4.14 -11.07 20.08
C LEU A 179 -4.62 -10.80 18.65
N VAL A 180 -5.92 -10.60 18.47
CA VAL A 180 -6.49 -10.31 17.15
C VAL A 180 -6.04 -8.94 16.66
N ALA A 181 -6.13 -7.89 17.49
CA ALA A 181 -5.71 -6.54 17.13
C ALA A 181 -4.23 -6.47 16.72
N SER A 182 -3.36 -7.26 17.36
CA SER A 182 -1.93 -7.35 17.00
C SER A 182 -1.65 -7.89 15.59
N ASN A 183 -2.61 -8.57 14.97
CA ASN A 183 -2.50 -9.15 13.63
C ASN A 183 -3.30 -8.37 12.56
N LEU A 184 -4.06 -7.34 12.95
CA LEU A 184 -4.83 -6.50 12.03
C LEU A 184 -4.05 -5.24 11.64
N SER A 185 -4.19 -4.80 10.39
CA SER A 185 -3.71 -3.49 9.96
C SER A 185 -4.76 -2.44 10.23
N LEU A 186 -4.74 -1.90 11.44
CA LEU A 186 -5.64 -0.85 11.87
C LEU A 186 -5.01 0.52 11.61
N LYS A 187 -5.85 1.52 11.31
CA LYS A 187 -5.40 2.92 11.34
C LYS A 187 -5.00 3.28 12.77
N LEU A 188 -4.02 4.18 12.90
CA LEU A 188 -3.47 4.58 14.20
C LEU A 188 -4.55 4.98 15.21
N ALA A 189 -5.50 5.82 14.78
CA ALA A 189 -6.59 6.29 15.65
C ALA A 189 -7.50 5.15 16.14
N ASP A 190 -7.86 4.22 15.26
CA ASP A 190 -8.72 3.08 15.58
C ASP A 190 -7.99 2.10 16.51
N ALA A 191 -6.72 1.81 16.20
CA ALA A 191 -5.87 0.95 17.02
C ALA A 191 -5.71 1.53 18.44
N GLN A 192 -5.48 2.83 18.54
CA GLN A 192 -5.34 3.51 19.82
C GLN A 192 -6.67 3.50 20.60
N ALA A 193 -7.79 3.74 19.93
CA ALA A 193 -9.12 3.69 20.55
C ALA A 193 -9.46 2.29 21.09
N ILE A 194 -8.96 1.22 20.45
CA ILE A 194 -9.07 -0.15 20.96
C ILE A 194 -8.18 -0.32 22.19
N LEU A 195 -6.89 0.07 22.12
CA LEU A 195 -5.95 -0.05 23.24
C LEU A 195 -6.45 0.68 24.51
N GLU A 196 -7.05 1.86 24.33
CA GLU A 196 -7.62 2.70 25.38
C GLU A 196 -8.95 2.20 25.95
N THR A 197 -9.55 1.15 25.38
CA THR A 197 -10.80 0.60 25.89
C THR A 197 -10.54 -0.28 27.12
N ASP A 198 -10.93 0.22 28.29
CA ASP A 198 -10.71 -0.44 29.57
C ASP A 198 -11.55 -1.74 29.68
N ASP A 199 -12.82 -1.71 29.29
CA ASP A 199 -13.72 -2.87 29.31
C ASP A 199 -13.32 -3.93 28.25
N PRO A 200 -13.00 -5.17 28.65
CA PRO A 200 -12.49 -6.19 27.74
C PRO A 200 -13.54 -6.68 26.72
N VAL A 201 -14.82 -6.67 27.07
CA VAL A 201 -15.91 -7.11 26.17
C VAL A 201 -16.17 -6.05 25.12
N GLN A 202 -16.21 -4.77 25.51
CA GLN A 202 -16.30 -3.65 24.56
C GLN A 202 -15.07 -3.60 23.65
N ARG A 203 -13.87 -3.91 24.19
CA ARG A 203 -12.65 -3.98 23.39
C ARG A 203 -12.75 -5.08 22.34
N LEU A 204 -13.20 -6.28 22.73
CA LEU A 204 -13.44 -7.39 21.80
C LEU A 204 -14.49 -7.03 20.73
N ALA A 205 -15.57 -6.33 21.11
CA ALA A 205 -16.59 -5.88 20.18
C ALA A 205 -16.04 -4.90 19.13
N LYS A 206 -15.22 -3.92 19.54
CA LYS A 206 -14.54 -3.00 18.63
C LYS A 206 -13.61 -3.73 17.66
N VAL A 207 -12.88 -4.72 18.15
CA VAL A 207 -12.01 -5.56 17.31
C VAL A 207 -12.83 -6.39 16.32
N ASN A 208 -13.97 -6.94 16.73
CA ASN A 208 -14.86 -7.68 15.84
C ASN A 208 -15.41 -6.77 14.72
N GLN A 209 -15.81 -5.54 15.06
CA GLN A 209 -16.24 -4.56 14.06
C GLN A 209 -15.12 -4.22 13.07
N ALA A 210 -13.88 -4.08 13.55
CA ALA A 210 -12.74 -3.85 12.69
C ALA A 210 -12.47 -5.04 11.75
N LEU A 211 -12.64 -6.28 12.23
CA LEU A 211 -12.57 -7.49 11.40
C LEU A 211 -13.63 -7.49 10.30
N GLU A 212 -14.89 -7.18 10.64
CA GLU A 212 -16.00 -7.15 9.66
C GLU A 212 -15.74 -6.12 8.54
N ASN A 213 -15.24 -4.94 8.91
CA ASN A 213 -14.84 -3.92 7.94
C ASN A 213 -13.69 -4.42 7.02
N GLU A 214 -12.69 -5.09 7.60
CA GLU A 214 -11.56 -5.66 6.85
C GLU A 214 -12.02 -6.76 5.89
N ILE A 215 -12.92 -7.65 6.33
CA ILE A 215 -13.52 -8.69 5.48
C ILE A 215 -14.22 -8.04 4.28
N GLY A 216 -15.03 -6.99 4.50
CA GLY A 216 -15.71 -6.28 3.42
C GLY A 216 -14.73 -5.67 2.41
N ILE A 217 -13.61 -5.11 2.87
CA ILE A 217 -12.55 -4.59 1.98
C ILE A 217 -11.92 -5.71 1.16
N LEU A 218 -11.54 -6.82 1.80
CA LEU A 218 -10.91 -7.97 1.16
C LEU A 218 -11.83 -8.63 0.12
N GLU A 219 -13.13 -8.75 0.40
CA GLU A 219 -14.11 -9.28 -0.53
C GLU A 219 -14.21 -8.42 -1.80
N VAL A 220 -14.28 -7.09 -1.66
CA VAL A 220 -14.29 -6.17 -2.80
C VAL A 220 -12.98 -6.24 -3.58
N GLN A 221 -11.82 -6.29 -2.91
CA GLN A 221 -10.52 -6.45 -3.57
C GLN A 221 -10.44 -7.74 -4.38
N ASN A 222 -10.87 -8.86 -3.80
CA ASN A 222 -10.92 -10.15 -4.49
C ASN A 222 -11.87 -10.13 -5.68
N GLN A 223 -13.02 -9.46 -5.57
CA GLN A 223 -13.95 -9.28 -6.68
C GLN A 223 -13.32 -8.46 -7.83
N ILE A 224 -12.62 -7.37 -7.52
CA ILE A 224 -11.92 -6.55 -8.52
C ILE A 224 -10.82 -7.37 -9.20
N GLN A 225 -10.02 -8.12 -8.43
CA GLN A 225 -8.97 -8.98 -8.99
C GLN A 225 -9.54 -10.10 -9.89
N SER A 226 -10.67 -10.71 -9.52
CA SER A 226 -11.33 -11.72 -10.34
C SER A 226 -11.80 -11.14 -11.68
N ARG A 227 -12.46 -9.98 -11.66
CA ARG A 227 -12.90 -9.28 -12.88
C ARG A 227 -11.74 -8.90 -13.79
N ALA A 228 -10.66 -8.35 -13.23
CA ALA A 228 -9.45 -8.03 -13.98
C ALA A 228 -8.80 -9.27 -14.60
N LYS A 229 -8.75 -10.41 -13.87
CA LYS A 229 -8.26 -11.69 -14.40
C LYS A 229 -9.14 -12.24 -15.52
N GLU A 230 -10.46 -12.14 -15.40
CA GLU A 230 -11.40 -12.56 -16.44
C GLU A 230 -11.25 -11.75 -17.72
N GLU A 231 -11.16 -10.41 -17.61
CA GLU A 231 -10.92 -9.53 -18.76
C GLU A 231 -9.58 -9.83 -19.43
N MET A 232 -8.50 -9.95 -18.64
CA MET A 232 -7.18 -10.27 -19.18
C MET A 232 -7.14 -11.66 -19.83
N SER A 233 -7.83 -12.65 -19.25
CA SER A 233 -7.97 -13.99 -19.82
C SER A 233 -8.77 -13.99 -21.13
N LYS A 234 -9.80 -13.14 -21.25
CA LYS A 234 -10.55 -12.95 -22.51
C LYS A 234 -9.66 -12.31 -23.57
N THR A 235 -8.94 -11.23 -23.25
CA THR A 235 -8.03 -10.58 -24.20
C THR A 235 -6.90 -11.51 -24.65
N GLN A 236 -6.31 -12.28 -23.73
CA GLN A 236 -5.30 -13.29 -24.08
C GLN A 236 -5.88 -14.41 -24.95
N ARG A 237 -7.09 -14.90 -24.66
CA ARG A 237 -7.79 -15.87 -25.51
C ARG A 237 -8.09 -15.31 -26.89
N ASP A 238 -8.60 -14.09 -26.98
CA ASP A 238 -8.92 -13.44 -28.25
C ASP A 238 -7.67 -13.21 -29.09
N TYR A 239 -6.57 -12.77 -28.46
CA TYR A 239 -5.27 -12.66 -29.11
C TYR A 239 -4.78 -14.01 -29.63
N TYR A 240 -4.82 -15.05 -28.79
CA TYR A 240 -4.40 -16.40 -29.17
C TYR A 240 -5.24 -16.98 -30.30
N LEU A 241 -6.57 -16.82 -30.25
CA LEU A 241 -7.48 -17.28 -31.30
C LEU A 241 -7.27 -16.52 -32.61
N ARG A 242 -6.98 -15.22 -32.58
CA ARG A 242 -6.62 -14.44 -33.78
C ARG A 242 -5.32 -14.93 -34.39
N GLU A 243 -4.32 -15.22 -33.57
CA GLU A 243 -3.04 -15.76 -34.05
C GLU A 243 -3.19 -17.17 -34.63
N GLN A 244 -3.99 -18.03 -33.99
CA GLN A 244 -4.33 -19.35 -34.53
C GLN A 244 -5.10 -19.25 -35.85
N LEU A 245 -6.08 -18.33 -35.96
CA LEU A 245 -6.78 -18.08 -37.22
C LEU A 245 -5.83 -17.58 -38.32
N ARG A 246 -4.88 -16.72 -37.98
CA ARG A 246 -3.84 -16.25 -38.91
C ARG A 246 -2.98 -17.41 -39.40
N GLN A 247 -2.56 -18.29 -38.50
CA GLN A 247 -1.73 -19.45 -38.83
C GLN A 247 -2.50 -20.51 -39.65
N ILE A 248 -3.75 -20.81 -39.29
CA ILE A 248 -4.64 -21.71 -40.05
C ILE A 248 -4.88 -21.15 -41.46
N ARG A 249 -5.13 -19.83 -41.60
CA ARG A 249 -5.27 -19.18 -42.91
C ARG A 249 -3.99 -19.26 -43.74
N HIS A 250 -2.83 -19.09 -43.10
CA HIS A 250 -1.54 -19.25 -43.77
C HIS A 250 -1.29 -20.70 -44.24
N GLU A 251 -1.68 -21.70 -43.43
CA GLU A 251 -1.54 -23.14 -43.75
C GLU A 251 -2.57 -23.64 -44.79
N LEU A 252 -3.78 -23.05 -44.83
CA LEU A 252 -4.82 -23.37 -45.81
C LEU A 252 -4.52 -22.82 -47.22
N GLY A 253 -3.44 -22.05 -47.39
CA GLY A 253 -3.04 -21.51 -48.69
C GLY A 253 -4.02 -20.51 -49.28
N ASP A 254 -4.95 -20.00 -48.46
CA ASP A 254 -5.91 -18.98 -48.87
C ASP A 254 -5.21 -17.62 -48.76
N ALA A 255 -4.46 -17.29 -49.80
CA ALA A 255 -3.85 -15.99 -49.98
C ALA A 255 -4.95 -14.95 -50.25
N ASP A 256 -5.71 -14.59 -49.22
CA ASP A 256 -6.46 -13.34 -49.16
C ASP A 256 -5.47 -12.16 -48.94
N SER A 257 -4.34 -12.17 -49.67
CA SER A 257 -3.29 -11.15 -49.68
C SER A 257 -3.88 -9.75 -49.86
N PHE A 258 -5.01 -9.66 -50.56
CA PHE A 258 -5.71 -8.42 -50.82
C PHE A 258 -6.39 -7.83 -49.57
N ARG A 259 -6.95 -8.67 -48.68
CA ARG A 259 -7.57 -8.18 -47.43
C ARG A 259 -6.53 -7.76 -46.40
N ASP A 260 -5.43 -8.52 -46.31
CA ASP A 260 -4.30 -8.14 -45.44
C ASP A 260 -3.68 -6.80 -45.89
N GLU A 261 -3.53 -6.58 -47.20
CA GLU A 261 -3.06 -5.31 -47.76
C GLU A 261 -4.00 -4.13 -47.45
N ILE A 262 -5.32 -4.36 -47.48
CA ILE A 262 -6.30 -3.34 -47.12
C ILE A 262 -6.21 -2.99 -45.64
N ASP A 263 -6.05 -3.98 -44.76
CA ASP A 263 -5.92 -3.76 -43.33
C ASP A 263 -4.62 -3.03 -42.97
N ASP A 264 -3.51 -3.31 -43.67
CA ASP A 264 -2.25 -2.57 -43.53
C ASP A 264 -2.39 -1.11 -43.96
N LEU A 265 -3.04 -0.84 -45.10
CA LEU A 265 -3.33 0.53 -45.55
C LEU A 265 -4.20 1.29 -44.53
N ARG A 266 -5.19 0.63 -43.95
CA ARG A 266 -6.06 1.20 -42.92
C ARG A 266 -5.27 1.60 -41.67
N GLN A 267 -4.33 0.77 -41.23
CA GLN A 267 -3.46 1.11 -40.10
C GLN A 267 -2.56 2.31 -40.41
N LYS A 268 -1.97 2.36 -41.61
CA LYS A 268 -1.11 3.48 -42.00
C LYS A 268 -1.89 4.80 -42.12
N VAL A 269 -3.13 4.78 -42.61
CA VAL A 269 -4.01 5.98 -42.65
C VAL A 269 -4.36 6.47 -41.25
N GLN A 270 -4.50 5.58 -40.27
CA GLN A 270 -4.76 5.96 -38.86
C GLN A 270 -3.52 6.52 -38.16
N ALA A 271 -2.34 5.98 -38.47
CA ALA A 271 -1.06 6.39 -37.88
C ALA A 271 -0.46 7.65 -38.54
N GLY A 272 -0.72 7.83 -39.84
CA GLY A 272 -0.32 9.02 -40.59
C GLY A 272 -1.07 10.24 -40.06
N GLY A 273 -0.34 11.32 -39.75
CA GLY A 273 -0.92 12.57 -39.27
C GLY A 273 -1.67 13.35 -40.35
N LEU A 274 -2.55 12.70 -41.11
CA LEU A 274 -3.31 13.28 -42.21
C LEU A 274 -4.19 14.43 -41.70
N SER A 275 -4.37 15.46 -42.54
CA SER A 275 -5.38 16.48 -42.32
C SER A 275 -6.79 15.87 -42.33
N ALA A 276 -7.76 16.56 -41.72
CA ALA A 276 -9.14 16.06 -41.64
C ALA A 276 -9.76 15.77 -43.02
N GLU A 277 -9.47 16.61 -44.01
CA GLU A 277 -9.94 16.43 -45.39
C GLU A 277 -9.29 15.23 -46.08
N ALA A 278 -7.96 15.08 -45.97
CA ALA A 278 -7.22 13.97 -46.56
C ALA A 278 -7.64 12.62 -45.95
N ARG A 279 -7.89 12.59 -44.64
CA ARG A 279 -8.36 11.38 -43.94
C ARG A 279 -9.75 10.96 -44.40
N ALA A 280 -10.67 11.90 -44.58
CA ALA A 280 -12.02 11.61 -45.06
C ALA A 280 -12.02 11.01 -46.47
N GLU A 281 -11.16 11.50 -47.37
CA GLU A 281 -11.02 10.95 -48.72
C GLU A 281 -10.30 9.59 -48.70
N ALA A 282 -9.27 9.41 -47.85
CA ALA A 282 -8.60 8.11 -47.66
C ALA A 282 -9.58 7.02 -47.20
N ASP A 283 -10.41 7.31 -46.20
CA ASP A 283 -11.41 6.38 -45.67
C ASP A 283 -12.50 6.03 -46.71
N LYS A 284 -12.79 6.95 -47.62
CA LYS A 284 -13.75 6.73 -48.72
C LYS A 284 -13.16 5.82 -49.80
N GLN A 285 -11.89 6.04 -50.17
CA GLN A 285 -11.20 5.21 -51.16
C GLN A 285 -10.87 3.82 -50.61
N LEU A 286 -10.55 3.67 -49.31
CA LEU A 286 -10.38 2.37 -48.63
C LEU A 286 -11.65 1.52 -48.70
N ARG A 287 -12.80 2.11 -48.35
CA ARG A 287 -14.10 1.43 -48.46
C ARG A 287 -14.44 1.03 -49.89
N ARG A 288 -14.00 1.83 -50.87
CA ARG A 288 -14.17 1.51 -52.29
C ARG A 288 -13.28 0.35 -52.70
N LEU A 289 -12.03 0.31 -52.24
CA LEU A 289 -11.06 -0.77 -52.51
C LEU A 289 -11.52 -2.12 -51.92
N GLU A 290 -12.13 -2.11 -50.73
CA GLU A 290 -12.72 -3.29 -50.08
C GLU A 290 -13.81 -4.00 -50.88
N LEU A 291 -14.52 -3.25 -51.72
CA LEU A 291 -15.64 -3.74 -52.53
C LEU A 291 -15.20 -4.13 -53.96
N MET A 292 -13.94 -3.86 -54.32
CA MET A 292 -13.40 -4.13 -55.65
C MET A 292 -12.76 -5.52 -55.72
N SER A 293 -12.78 -6.11 -56.92
CA SER A 293 -12.01 -7.32 -57.18
C SER A 293 -10.51 -6.99 -57.21
N PRO A 294 -9.63 -7.81 -56.56
CA PRO A 294 -8.18 -7.62 -56.55
C PRO A 294 -7.56 -7.55 -57.95
N GLU A 295 -8.16 -8.25 -58.91
CA GLU A 295 -7.69 -8.37 -60.29
C GLU A 295 -8.09 -7.19 -61.18
N SER A 296 -8.91 -6.26 -60.65
CA SER A 296 -9.37 -5.09 -61.39
C SER A 296 -8.26 -4.05 -61.54
N ALA A 297 -8.11 -3.51 -62.76
CA ALA A 297 -7.23 -2.37 -63.01
C ALA A 297 -7.58 -1.15 -62.14
N GLU A 298 -8.86 -0.98 -61.77
CA GLU A 298 -9.29 0.10 -60.87
C GLU A 298 -8.76 -0.08 -59.43
N ALA A 299 -8.68 -1.33 -58.95
CA ALA A 299 -8.19 -1.62 -57.60
C ALA A 299 -6.69 -1.26 -57.49
N SER A 300 -5.90 -1.56 -58.52
CA SER A 300 -4.47 -1.20 -58.58
C SER A 300 -4.25 0.32 -58.55
N VAL A 301 -5.10 1.09 -59.25
CA VAL A 301 -5.03 2.57 -59.27
C VAL A 301 -5.41 3.15 -57.90
N VAL A 302 -6.51 2.70 -57.31
CA VAL A 302 -6.97 3.18 -55.98
C VAL A 302 -5.95 2.83 -54.90
N ARG A 303 -5.35 1.64 -54.95
CA ARG A 303 -4.26 1.24 -54.06
C ARG A 303 -3.05 2.18 -54.19
N SER A 304 -2.56 2.38 -55.41
CA SER A 304 -1.39 3.23 -55.66
C SER A 304 -1.61 4.66 -55.19
N TYR A 305 -2.84 5.17 -55.34
CA TYR A 305 -3.24 6.47 -54.79
C TYR A 305 -3.19 6.50 -53.26
N LEU A 306 -3.75 5.49 -52.58
CA LEU A 306 -3.72 5.39 -51.12
C LEU A 306 -2.30 5.26 -50.57
N ASP A 307 -1.44 4.48 -51.23
CA ASP A 307 -0.02 4.36 -50.88
C ASP A 307 0.69 5.72 -50.98
N THR A 308 0.53 6.41 -52.12
CA THR A 308 1.12 7.75 -52.33
C THR A 308 0.60 8.74 -51.28
N LEU A 309 -0.69 8.71 -50.97
CA LEU A 309 -1.31 9.59 -49.98
C LEU A 309 -0.70 9.40 -48.59
N VAL A 310 -0.45 8.15 -48.18
CA VAL A 310 0.09 7.81 -46.87
C VAL A 310 1.58 8.14 -46.74
N GLU A 311 2.34 8.01 -47.83
CA GLU A 311 3.78 8.30 -47.87
C GLU A 311 4.11 9.80 -47.82
N LEU A 312 3.13 10.67 -48.08
CA LEU A 312 3.33 12.11 -48.01
C LEU A 312 3.61 12.56 -46.57
N PRO A 313 4.59 13.47 -46.35
CA PRO A 313 4.92 13.99 -45.04
C PRO A 313 3.88 15.03 -44.59
N TRP A 314 2.72 14.55 -44.10
CA TRP A 314 1.62 15.42 -43.60
C TRP A 314 1.99 16.24 -42.36
N LYS A 315 3.10 15.91 -41.70
CA LYS A 315 3.71 16.75 -40.67
C LYS A 315 4.78 17.61 -41.33
N GLU A 316 4.47 18.87 -41.60
CA GLU A 316 5.50 19.82 -42.05
C GLU A 316 6.59 19.97 -40.96
N PRO A 317 7.88 20.06 -41.32
CA PRO A 317 8.84 20.69 -40.44
C PRO A 317 8.36 22.13 -40.19
N GLY A 318 8.32 22.57 -38.93
CA GLY A 318 8.01 23.95 -38.61
C GLY A 318 8.95 24.90 -39.38
N PRO A 319 8.48 26.09 -39.78
CA PRO A 319 9.32 27.01 -40.56
C PRO A 319 10.60 27.31 -39.76
N ASP A 320 11.76 27.14 -40.40
CA ASP A 320 13.02 27.60 -39.82
C ASP A 320 12.89 29.08 -39.46
N PRO A 321 13.32 29.52 -38.27
CA PRO A 321 13.22 30.93 -37.90
C PRO A 321 14.11 31.76 -38.82
N VAL A 322 13.49 32.45 -39.77
CA VAL A 322 14.16 33.41 -40.65
C VAL A 322 14.60 34.60 -39.81
N ASP A 323 15.89 34.67 -39.48
CA ASP A 323 16.48 35.81 -38.78
C ASP A 323 16.66 36.99 -39.76
N LEU A 324 15.68 37.89 -39.74
CA LEU A 324 15.69 39.12 -40.54
C LEU A 324 16.89 40.04 -40.22
N ARG A 325 17.51 39.93 -39.03
CA ARG A 325 18.71 40.71 -38.69
C ARG A 325 19.95 40.14 -39.36
N ALA A 326 20.10 38.82 -39.38
CA ALA A 326 21.17 38.15 -40.12
C ALA A 326 21.06 38.42 -41.63
N ALA A 327 19.84 38.36 -42.18
CA ALA A 327 19.59 38.69 -43.59
C ALA A 327 19.95 40.15 -43.92
N ARG A 328 19.70 41.09 -42.99
CA ARG A 328 20.06 42.49 -43.16
C ARG A 328 21.56 42.75 -43.05
N ALA A 329 22.26 42.07 -42.14
CA ALA A 329 23.71 42.18 -42.01
C ALA A 329 24.45 41.72 -43.30
N VAL A 330 23.99 40.63 -43.92
CA VAL A 330 24.53 40.16 -45.21
C VAL A 330 24.24 41.16 -46.34
N LEU A 331 23.05 41.75 -46.36
CA LEU A 331 22.67 42.79 -47.33
C LEU A 331 23.46 44.10 -47.17
N ASP A 332 23.79 44.47 -45.94
CA ASP A 332 24.55 45.67 -45.61
C ASP A 332 26.06 45.46 -45.84
N GLU A 333 26.60 44.22 -45.67
CA GLU A 333 27.98 43.86 -46.05
C GLU A 333 28.20 43.90 -47.57
N ASP A 334 27.24 43.43 -48.37
CA ASP A 334 27.34 43.44 -49.84
C ASP A 334 27.20 44.86 -50.46
N HIS A 335 26.74 45.85 -49.69
CA HIS A 335 26.54 47.25 -50.15
C HIS A 335 27.68 48.22 -49.78
N TYR A 336 28.90 47.74 -49.56
CA TYR A 336 30.05 48.59 -49.23
C TYR A 336 30.77 49.23 -50.44
N ASN A 337 30.05 49.76 -51.44
CA ASN A 337 30.67 50.62 -52.47
C ASN A 337 29.73 51.55 -53.29
N LEU A 338 28.65 52.06 -52.71
CA LEU A 338 27.79 53.06 -53.40
C LEU A 338 27.49 54.30 -52.54
N ASP A 339 28.53 54.82 -51.87
CA ASP A 339 28.57 56.23 -51.47
C ASP A 339 29.97 56.81 -51.80
N HIS A 340 30.22 57.01 -53.10
CA HIS A 340 30.85 58.20 -53.68
C HIS A 340 30.75 58.23 -55.21
#